data_AF-A0A0L0MX84-F1
#
_entry.id   AF-A0A0L0MX84-F1
#
_cell.length_a   1.000
_cell.length_b   1.000
_cell.length_c   1.000
_cell.angle_alpha   90.00
_cell.angle_beta   90.00
_cell.angle_gamma   90.00
#
_symmetry.space_group_name_H-M   'P 1'
#
loop_
_entity.id
_entity.type
_entity.pdbx_description
1 polymer ?
#
loop_
_entity_poly.entity_id
_entity_poly.type
_entity_poly.pdbx_seq_one_letter_code
_entity_poly.pdbx_strand_id
1 'polypeptide(L)'
;MPMNETIVQNATTVLSSLTFGIPDGMIMSCGRPLPMDPSWYLCRHIFISTNPEAKKVVDGGNGCSFLSQDCLADLVLGLTKDWGTVDNATMCSRLIYDPIPPSCVGSFGYSRQDVLAADSNTIANSTLGPLQTSKMQQQYSWRIGTGYHDPGDARAYAIAANRTYLVATVWGYSKKADPKAIKIPKVSFACLSLGASYVLPPPPPPPTNTTTTYRRLVLVDGV
;
A
#
# COMPACT_ATOMS: atom_id res chain seq x y z
N MET A 1 5.44 -6.44 -29.32
CA MET A 1 4.37 -7.35 -29.81
C MET A 1 3.03 -6.74 -29.44
N PRO A 2 2.03 -6.70 -30.35
CA PRO A 2 0.67 -6.35 -29.96
C PRO A 2 0.13 -7.45 -29.04
N MET A 3 -0.50 -7.04 -27.94
CA MET A 3 -1.18 -7.94 -27.01
C MET A 3 -2.37 -8.56 -27.75
N ASN A 4 -2.49 -9.88 -27.77
CA ASN A 4 -3.61 -10.56 -28.41
C ASN A 4 -4.91 -10.18 -27.66
N GLU A 5 -5.87 -9.58 -28.36
CA GLU A 5 -7.15 -9.09 -27.83
C GLU A 5 -8.14 -10.20 -27.43
N THR A 6 -7.71 -11.46 -27.41
CA THR A 6 -8.38 -12.52 -26.64
C THR A 6 -8.11 -12.30 -25.14
N ILE A 7 -8.49 -11.11 -24.67
CA ILE A 7 -8.69 -10.74 -23.28
C ILE A 7 -9.60 -11.81 -22.68
N VAL A 8 -9.25 -12.31 -21.49
CA VAL A 8 -10.02 -13.33 -20.76
C VAL A 8 -11.45 -12.82 -20.58
N GLN A 9 -12.39 -13.27 -21.43
CA GLN A 9 -13.74 -12.67 -21.55
C GLN A 9 -14.64 -12.94 -20.33
N ASN A 10 -14.17 -13.71 -19.34
CA ASN A 10 -14.95 -14.04 -18.15
C ASN A 10 -14.06 -14.22 -16.90
N ALA A 11 -13.17 -13.26 -16.64
CA ALA A 11 -12.37 -13.23 -15.42
C ALA A 11 -12.94 -12.28 -14.38
N THR A 12 -12.74 -12.61 -13.11
CA THR A 12 -13.06 -11.78 -11.95
C THR A 12 -11.79 -11.48 -11.15
N THR A 13 -11.86 -10.53 -10.23
CA THR A 13 -10.80 -10.24 -9.26
C THR A 13 -11.42 -9.94 -7.89
N VAL A 14 -10.79 -10.39 -6.80
CA VAL A 14 -11.18 -10.02 -5.45
C VAL A 14 -10.43 -8.76 -5.06
N LEU A 15 -11.17 -7.69 -4.75
CA LEU A 15 -10.62 -6.40 -4.39
C LEU A 15 -10.56 -6.20 -2.88
N SER A 16 -9.43 -5.70 -2.42
CA SER A 16 -9.26 -5.13 -1.09
C SER A 16 -9.12 -3.62 -1.21
N SER A 17 -9.74 -2.84 -0.32
CA SER A 17 -9.64 -1.37 -0.33
C SER A 17 -9.19 -0.86 1.03
N LEU A 18 -8.30 0.14 1.02
CA LEU A 18 -7.91 0.89 2.20
C LEU A 18 -8.45 2.31 2.08
N THR A 19 -9.06 2.80 3.15
CA THR A 19 -9.52 4.19 3.28
C THR A 19 -8.78 4.86 4.44
N PHE A 20 -8.64 6.19 4.37
CA PHE A 20 -7.85 6.95 5.32
C PHE A 20 -8.73 8.03 5.95
N GLY A 21 -9.43 7.69 7.02
CA GLY A 21 -10.29 8.65 7.72
C GLY A 21 -9.48 9.63 8.57
N ILE A 22 -9.81 10.93 8.48
CA ILE A 22 -9.43 11.91 9.50
C ILE A 22 -10.52 12.00 10.58
N PRO A 23 -10.21 12.51 11.79
CA PRO A 23 -11.19 12.72 12.85
C PRO A 23 -12.34 13.61 12.37
N ASP A 24 -13.56 13.37 12.86
CA ASP A 24 -14.75 14.12 12.43
C ASP A 24 -14.64 15.63 12.72
N GLY A 25 -13.93 16.02 13.79
CA GLY A 25 -13.63 17.43 14.09
C GLY A 25 -12.68 18.12 13.11
N MET A 26 -12.04 17.36 12.22
CA MET A 26 -11.20 17.87 11.13
C MET A 26 -11.92 17.87 9.77
N ILE A 27 -13.24 17.67 9.78
CA ILE A 27 -14.09 17.73 8.59
C ILE A 27 -14.96 18.98 8.67
N MET A 28 -14.92 19.81 7.64
CA MET A 28 -15.79 20.97 7.48
C MET A 28 -17.24 20.54 7.29
N SER A 29 -18.19 21.44 7.58
CA SER A 29 -19.62 21.20 7.36
C SER A 29 -19.99 20.80 5.92
N CYS A 30 -19.18 21.22 4.93
CA CYS A 30 -19.33 20.84 3.53
C CYS A 30 -18.75 19.45 3.18
N GLY A 31 -18.30 18.66 4.16
CA GLY A 31 -17.74 17.32 3.97
C GLY A 31 -16.29 17.27 3.49
N ARG A 32 -15.61 18.42 3.42
CA ARG A 32 -14.19 18.51 3.03
C ARG A 32 -13.27 18.51 4.26
N PRO A 33 -12.03 18.02 4.15
CA PRO A 33 -11.08 18.16 5.25
C PRO A 33 -10.77 19.64 5.54
N LEU A 34 -10.48 19.95 6.80
CA LEU A 34 -9.90 21.25 7.16
C LEU A 34 -8.57 21.45 6.39
N PRO A 35 -8.25 22.70 6.02
CA PRO A 35 -7.00 23.00 5.33
C PRO A 35 -5.79 22.52 6.16
N MET A 36 -4.92 21.73 5.54
CA MET A 36 -3.60 21.44 6.08
C MET A 36 -2.70 22.65 5.90
N ASP A 37 -1.91 23.00 6.91
CA ASP A 37 -0.97 24.11 6.80
C ASP A 37 0.06 23.85 5.67
N PRO A 38 0.39 24.83 4.81
CA PRO A 38 1.25 24.63 3.64
C PRO A 38 2.67 24.13 3.93
N SER A 39 3.13 24.27 5.17
CA SER A 39 4.43 23.76 5.61
C SER A 39 4.46 22.25 5.80
N TRP A 40 3.31 21.55 5.74
CA TRP A 40 3.24 20.10 5.96
C TRP A 40 3.14 19.28 4.67
N TYR A 41 3.65 18.07 4.76
CA TYR A 41 3.57 17.04 3.73
C TYR A 41 3.40 15.66 4.37
N LEU A 42 2.62 14.81 3.71
CA LEU A 42 2.26 13.48 4.17
C LEU A 42 2.69 12.42 3.14
N CYS A 43 3.27 11.33 3.62
CA CYS A 43 3.57 10.13 2.83
C CYS A 43 3.04 8.89 3.52
N ARG A 44 2.28 8.05 2.80
CA ARG A 44 1.74 6.79 3.28
C ARG A 44 2.32 5.65 2.45
N HIS A 45 3.13 4.81 3.10
CA HIS A 45 3.74 3.65 2.48
C HIS A 45 2.92 2.42 2.85
N ILE A 46 2.45 1.69 1.84
CA ILE A 46 1.59 0.53 2.01
C ILE A 46 2.42 -0.73 1.74
N PHE A 47 2.49 -1.59 2.74
CA PHE A 47 3.10 -2.92 2.65
C PHE A 47 2.03 -3.98 2.88
N ILE A 48 2.16 -5.12 2.20
CA ILE A 48 1.24 -6.24 2.34
C ILE A 48 2.02 -7.46 2.79
N SER A 49 1.48 -8.12 3.81
CA SER A 49 1.92 -9.42 4.26
C SER A 49 0.82 -10.44 4.00
N THR A 50 1.22 -11.61 3.54
CA THR A 50 0.39 -12.83 3.52
C THR A 50 0.86 -13.86 4.54
N ASN A 51 1.74 -13.44 5.45
CA ASN A 51 2.26 -14.27 6.52
C ASN A 51 1.13 -14.60 7.53
N PRO A 52 0.87 -15.90 7.83
CA PRO A 52 -0.18 -16.31 8.75
C PRO A 52 0.00 -15.76 10.17
N GLU A 53 1.24 -15.70 10.67
CA GLU A 53 1.57 -15.15 11.99
C GLU A 53 1.24 -13.66 12.05
N ALA A 54 1.53 -12.89 11.00
CA ALA A 54 1.17 -11.48 10.92
C ALA A 54 -0.35 -11.30 11.01
N LYS A 55 -1.12 -12.09 10.26
CA LYS A 55 -2.59 -12.04 10.32
C LYS A 55 -3.12 -12.40 11.71
N LYS A 56 -2.61 -13.46 12.33
CA LYS A 56 -3.01 -13.88 13.68
C LYS A 56 -2.76 -12.79 14.72
N VAL A 57 -1.62 -12.11 14.65
CA VAL A 57 -1.27 -11.01 15.56
C VAL A 57 -2.21 -9.83 15.40
N VAL A 58 -2.49 -9.41 14.16
CA VAL A 58 -3.35 -8.26 13.86
C VAL A 58 -4.82 -8.55 14.18
N ASP A 59 -5.34 -9.73 13.81
CA ASP A 59 -6.69 -10.16 14.15
C ASP A 59 -6.89 -10.22 15.68
N GLY A 60 -5.82 -10.53 16.43
CA GLY A 60 -5.79 -10.54 17.90
C GLY A 60 -5.72 -9.15 18.55
N GLY A 61 -5.69 -8.07 17.78
CA GLY A 61 -5.65 -6.69 18.29
C GLY A 61 -4.27 -6.22 18.76
N ASN A 62 -3.20 -6.99 18.52
CA ASN A 62 -1.83 -6.67 18.96
C ASN A 62 -1.09 -5.71 18.00
N GLY A 63 -1.82 -5.07 17.08
CA GLY A 63 -1.27 -4.11 16.13
C GLY A 63 -0.11 -4.69 15.32
N CYS A 64 1.01 -3.95 15.24
CA CYS A 64 2.16 -4.33 14.43
C CYS A 64 3.21 -5.20 15.17
N SER A 65 2.85 -5.90 16.25
CA SER A 65 3.82 -6.60 17.10
C SER A 65 4.49 -7.82 16.45
N PHE A 66 4.08 -8.22 15.24
CA PHE A 66 4.76 -9.24 14.46
C PHE A 66 6.07 -8.75 13.82
N LEU A 67 6.29 -7.43 13.80
CA LEU A 67 7.51 -6.83 13.28
C LEU A 67 8.63 -6.89 14.32
N SER A 68 9.82 -7.29 13.87
CA SER A 68 11.03 -7.19 14.69
C SER A 68 11.39 -5.73 14.94
N GLN A 69 12.12 -5.48 16.04
CA GLN A 69 12.63 -4.15 16.35
C GLN A 69 13.58 -3.64 15.26
N ASP A 70 14.40 -4.52 14.69
CA ASP A 70 15.30 -4.17 13.57
C ASP A 70 14.51 -3.73 12.34
N CYS A 71 13.43 -4.44 11.99
CA CYS A 71 12.56 -4.05 10.88
C CYS A 71 11.90 -2.69 11.14
N LEU A 72 11.38 -2.45 12.35
CA LEU A 72 10.79 -1.15 12.70
C LEU A 72 11.83 -0.01 12.62
N ALA A 73 13.03 -0.22 13.15
CA ALA A 73 14.11 0.76 13.11
C ALA A 73 14.54 1.08 11.67
N ASP A 74 14.72 0.06 10.83
CA ASP A 74 15.09 0.22 9.43
C ASP A 74 13.99 0.89 8.61
N LEU A 75 12.72 0.58 8.88
CA LEU A 75 11.59 1.28 8.26
C LEU A 75 11.59 2.76 8.66
N VAL A 76 11.73 3.09 9.95
CA VAL A 76 11.78 4.49 10.38
C VAL A 76 12.92 5.21 9.68
N LEU A 77 14.14 4.67 9.76
CA LEU A 77 15.32 5.26 9.15
C LEU A 77 15.14 5.46 7.64
N GLY A 78 14.71 4.41 6.92
CA GLY A 78 14.54 4.43 5.48
C GLY A 78 13.45 5.40 5.02
N LEU A 79 12.40 5.60 5.82
CA LEU A 79 11.27 6.46 5.48
C LEU A 79 11.46 7.94 5.89
N THR A 80 12.51 8.27 6.65
CA THR A 80 12.76 9.65 7.09
C THR A 80 14.10 10.23 6.65
N LYS A 81 15.13 9.40 6.43
CA LYS A 81 16.52 9.85 6.23
C LYS A 81 16.66 10.77 5.00
N ASP A 82 16.01 10.41 3.91
CA ASP A 82 16.16 11.07 2.60
C ASP A 82 14.90 11.90 2.25
N TRP A 83 14.29 12.52 3.26
CA TRP A 83 13.02 13.24 3.10
C TRP A 83 13.21 14.47 2.22
N GLY A 84 12.49 14.51 1.09
CA GLY A 84 12.57 15.59 0.11
C GLY A 84 13.81 15.60 -0.78
N THR A 85 14.68 14.59 -0.68
CA THR A 85 15.94 14.52 -1.43
C THR A 85 15.97 13.41 -2.48
N VAL A 86 15.13 12.38 -2.36
CA VAL A 86 15.09 11.25 -3.31
C VAL A 86 14.55 11.66 -4.68
N ASP A 87 13.51 12.48 -4.71
CA ASP A 87 12.82 12.87 -5.94
C ASP A 87 12.33 14.32 -5.85
N ASN A 88 12.37 15.04 -6.99
CA ASN A 88 12.04 16.45 -6.99
C ASN A 88 10.53 16.74 -6.89
N ALA A 89 9.67 15.79 -7.24
CA ALA A 89 8.22 15.91 -7.24
C ALA A 89 7.55 15.50 -5.92
N THR A 90 8.27 14.87 -4.98
CA THR A 90 7.71 14.43 -3.69
C THR A 90 8.63 14.71 -2.50
N MET A 91 8.06 14.70 -1.30
CA MET A 91 8.85 14.66 -0.06
C MET A 91 9.16 13.24 0.42
N CYS A 92 8.46 12.23 -0.10
CA CYS A 92 8.55 10.88 0.42
C CYS A 92 9.95 10.31 0.27
N SER A 93 10.51 9.83 1.37
CA SER A 93 11.66 8.95 1.30
C SER A 93 11.18 7.58 0.87
N ARG A 94 11.90 6.97 -0.07
CA ARG A 94 11.59 5.69 -0.69
C ARG A 94 10.32 5.69 -1.57
N LEU A 95 10.51 5.38 -2.84
CA LEU A 95 9.46 5.28 -3.86
C LEU A 95 8.98 3.83 -4.02
N ILE A 96 7.96 3.62 -4.85
CA ILE A 96 7.29 2.31 -4.99
C ILE A 96 8.22 1.16 -5.40
N TYR A 97 9.28 1.44 -6.16
CA TYR A 97 10.25 0.44 -6.62
C TYR A 97 11.46 0.25 -5.70
N ASP A 98 11.55 1.02 -4.61
CA ASP A 98 12.66 0.85 -3.69
C ASP A 98 12.53 -0.47 -2.92
N PRO A 99 13.67 -1.16 -2.70
CA PRO A 99 13.67 -2.45 -2.01
C PRO A 99 13.19 -2.28 -0.56
N ILE A 100 12.47 -3.29 -0.09
CA ILE A 100 12.16 -3.43 1.33
C ILE A 100 13.46 -3.68 2.11
N PRO A 101 13.64 -3.08 3.31
CA PRO A 101 14.80 -3.37 4.14
C PRO A 101 14.97 -4.87 4.38
N PRO A 102 16.21 -5.42 4.31
CA PRO A 102 16.44 -6.86 4.49
C PRO A 102 15.83 -7.43 5.79
N SER A 103 15.87 -6.67 6.87
CA SER A 103 15.27 -7.00 8.17
C SER A 103 13.76 -7.22 8.14
N CYS A 104 13.07 -6.67 7.13
CA CYS A 104 11.62 -6.73 6.96
C CYS A 104 11.15 -7.77 5.93
N VAL A 105 12.08 -8.41 5.20
CA VAL A 105 11.73 -9.34 4.10
C VAL A 105 10.89 -10.52 4.59
N GLY A 106 11.19 -11.06 5.77
CA GLY A 106 10.39 -12.15 6.35
C GLY A 106 8.94 -11.77 6.66
N SER A 107 8.65 -10.47 6.83
CA SER A 107 7.31 -9.96 7.11
C SER A 107 6.53 -9.61 5.84
N PHE A 108 7.18 -8.99 4.85
CA PHE A 108 6.50 -8.36 3.71
C PHE A 108 6.94 -8.88 2.33
N GLY A 109 7.92 -9.78 2.27
CA GLY A 109 8.59 -10.12 1.02
C GLY A 109 9.48 -8.98 0.52
N TYR A 110 9.59 -8.85 -0.80
CA TYR A 110 10.62 -8.00 -1.42
C TYR A 110 10.13 -6.66 -1.97
N SER A 111 8.81 -6.45 -2.10
CA SER A 111 8.26 -5.25 -2.75
C SER A 111 7.24 -4.52 -1.90
N ARG A 112 7.40 -3.19 -1.84
CA ARG A 112 6.35 -2.29 -1.38
C ARG A 112 5.24 -2.25 -2.41
N GLN A 113 4.00 -2.07 -1.95
CA GLN A 113 2.83 -2.12 -2.83
C GLN A 113 2.44 -0.73 -3.33
N ASP A 114 2.52 0.31 -2.48
CA ASP A 114 2.27 1.68 -2.93
C ASP A 114 2.88 2.75 -2.01
N VAL A 115 2.99 3.97 -2.53
CA VAL A 115 3.33 5.20 -1.80
C VAL A 115 2.34 6.30 -2.20
N LEU A 116 1.47 6.68 -1.28
CA LEU A 116 0.53 7.78 -1.47
C LEU A 116 1.06 9.05 -0.80
N ALA A 117 1.13 10.15 -1.56
CA ALA A 117 1.68 11.41 -1.09
C ALA A 117 0.63 12.52 -1.15
N ALA A 118 0.65 13.43 -0.18
CA ALA A 118 -0.25 14.58 -0.16
C ALA A 118 0.39 15.81 0.49
N ASP A 119 0.27 16.95 -0.18
CA ASP A 119 0.54 18.28 0.35
C ASP A 119 -0.76 19.03 0.67
N SER A 120 -0.64 20.28 1.13
CA SER A 120 -1.82 21.10 1.47
C SER A 120 -2.78 21.29 0.29
N ASN A 121 -2.25 21.40 -0.93
CA ASN A 121 -3.06 21.56 -2.14
C ASN A 121 -3.85 20.28 -2.45
N THR A 122 -3.20 19.13 -2.31
CA THR A 122 -3.81 17.81 -2.48
C THR A 122 -4.98 17.62 -1.52
N ILE A 123 -4.77 17.96 -0.23
CA ILE A 123 -5.81 17.86 0.81
C ILE A 123 -6.96 18.84 0.55
N ALA A 124 -6.67 20.08 0.14
CA ALA A 124 -7.69 21.09 -0.15
C ALA A 124 -8.49 20.82 -1.43
N ASN A 125 -7.98 19.99 -2.33
CA ASN A 125 -8.64 19.67 -3.59
C ASN A 125 -9.94 18.88 -3.36
N SER A 126 -11.02 19.29 -4.00
CA SER A 126 -12.36 18.68 -3.82
C SER A 126 -12.46 17.23 -4.28
N THR A 127 -11.57 16.81 -5.18
CA THR A 127 -11.52 15.45 -5.73
C THR A 127 -10.46 14.60 -5.02
N LEU A 128 -9.25 15.13 -4.85
CA LEU A 128 -8.12 14.38 -4.27
C LEU A 128 -8.14 14.33 -2.75
N GLY A 129 -8.62 15.39 -2.08
CA GLY A 129 -8.71 15.46 -0.62
C GLY A 129 -9.48 14.28 -0.02
N PRO A 130 -10.71 13.99 -0.47
CA PRO A 130 -11.47 12.83 0.00
C PRO A 130 -10.75 11.48 -0.18
N LEU A 131 -9.91 11.31 -1.20
CA LEU A 131 -9.12 10.08 -1.38
C LEU A 131 -8.10 9.87 -0.24
N GLN A 132 -7.67 10.97 0.38
CA GLN A 132 -6.65 11.00 1.43
C GLN A 132 -7.24 11.15 2.84
N THR A 133 -8.51 11.52 2.98
CA THR A 133 -9.08 11.90 4.29
C THR A 133 -10.44 11.28 4.61
N SER A 134 -11.08 10.59 3.66
CA SER A 134 -12.39 9.98 3.90
C SER A 134 -12.26 8.59 4.51
N LYS A 135 -13.10 8.31 5.52
CA LYS A 135 -13.34 6.96 6.04
C LYS A 135 -14.16 6.09 5.08
N MET A 136 -14.88 6.73 4.15
CA MET A 136 -15.70 6.07 3.14
C MET A 136 -14.93 5.86 1.85
N GLN A 137 -15.21 4.75 1.17
CA GLN A 137 -14.65 4.51 -0.15
C GLN A 137 -15.14 5.58 -1.13
N GLN A 138 -14.22 6.15 -1.88
CA GLN A 138 -14.47 7.18 -2.89
C GLN A 138 -14.37 6.58 -4.29
N GLN A 139 -14.92 7.31 -5.26
CA GLN A 139 -14.58 7.13 -6.66
C GLN A 139 -13.07 7.33 -6.80
N TYR A 140 -12.35 6.38 -7.41
CA TYR A 140 -10.87 6.37 -7.51
C TYR A 140 -10.07 6.06 -6.25
N SER A 141 -10.69 5.60 -5.15
CA SER A 141 -9.93 5.08 -4.01
C SER A 141 -8.96 3.97 -4.40
N TRP A 142 -7.84 3.90 -3.68
CA TRP A 142 -6.87 2.84 -3.84
C TRP A 142 -7.48 1.46 -3.53
N ARG A 143 -7.20 0.50 -4.42
CA ARG A 143 -7.68 -0.88 -4.34
C ARG A 143 -6.59 -1.81 -4.85
N ILE A 144 -6.46 -2.98 -4.24
CA ILE A 144 -5.58 -4.04 -4.70
C ILE A 144 -6.35 -5.32 -4.99
N GLY A 145 -6.25 -5.77 -6.25
CA GLY A 145 -6.84 -7.02 -6.71
C GLY A 145 -5.95 -8.24 -6.44
N THR A 146 -6.52 -9.43 -6.50
CA THR A 146 -5.80 -10.72 -6.48
C THR A 146 -5.33 -11.17 -7.87
N GLY A 147 -5.43 -10.29 -8.87
CA GLY A 147 -5.27 -10.67 -10.27
C GLY A 147 -6.56 -11.24 -10.86
N TYR A 148 -6.48 -11.69 -12.11
CA TYR A 148 -7.60 -12.30 -12.83
C TYR A 148 -7.72 -13.79 -12.49
N HIS A 149 -8.92 -14.23 -12.15
CA HIS A 149 -9.27 -15.62 -11.85
C HIS A 149 -10.71 -15.93 -12.24
N ASP A 150 -11.08 -17.21 -12.27
CA ASP A 150 -12.45 -17.62 -12.59
C ASP A 150 -13.45 -17.10 -11.54
N PRO A 151 -14.71 -16.81 -11.95
CA PRO A 151 -15.78 -16.47 -11.02
C PRO A 151 -15.94 -17.53 -9.93
N GLY A 152 -15.93 -17.09 -8.66
CA GLY A 152 -16.13 -17.98 -7.51
C GLY A 152 -14.87 -18.72 -7.02
N ASP A 153 -13.68 -18.39 -7.53
CA ASP A 153 -12.42 -18.99 -7.05
C ASP A 153 -12.18 -18.72 -5.54
N ALA A 154 -12.43 -19.74 -4.72
CA ALA A 154 -12.27 -19.70 -3.27
C ALA A 154 -10.83 -19.38 -2.85
N ARG A 155 -9.82 -19.72 -3.65
CA ARG A 155 -8.42 -19.42 -3.36
C ARG A 155 -8.12 -17.95 -3.49
N ALA A 156 -8.67 -17.28 -4.50
CA ALA A 156 -8.52 -15.83 -4.64
C ALA A 156 -9.14 -15.10 -3.44
N TYR A 157 -10.33 -15.53 -2.99
CA TYR A 157 -10.94 -14.98 -1.77
C TYR A 157 -10.07 -15.21 -0.52
N ALA A 158 -9.54 -16.43 -0.33
CA ALA A 158 -8.68 -16.74 0.82
C ALA A 158 -7.39 -15.90 0.80
N ILE A 159 -6.76 -15.72 -0.37
CA ILE A 159 -5.58 -14.85 -0.51
C ILE A 159 -5.92 -13.41 -0.13
N ALA A 160 -7.03 -12.86 -0.64
CA ALA A 160 -7.45 -11.50 -0.31
C ALA A 160 -7.77 -11.33 1.19
N ALA A 161 -8.48 -12.29 1.79
CA ALA A 161 -8.86 -12.29 3.19
C ALA A 161 -7.65 -12.44 4.13
N ASN A 162 -6.57 -13.07 3.67
CA ASN A 162 -5.36 -13.25 4.46
C ASN A 162 -4.38 -12.08 4.43
N ARG A 163 -4.67 -11.03 3.64
CA ARG A 163 -3.80 -9.86 3.57
C ARG A 163 -3.82 -9.10 4.89
N THR A 164 -2.61 -8.86 5.38
CA THR A 164 -2.34 -7.92 6.46
C THR A 164 -1.61 -6.73 5.87
N TYR A 165 -2.07 -5.52 6.18
CA TYR A 165 -1.54 -4.28 5.68
C TYR A 165 -0.78 -3.57 6.77
N LEU A 166 0.45 -3.17 6.49
CA LEU A 166 1.13 -2.11 7.24
C LEU A 166 0.95 -0.80 6.46
N VAL A 167 0.42 0.21 7.13
CA VAL A 167 0.42 1.59 6.65
C VAL A 167 1.42 2.37 7.50
N ALA A 168 2.57 2.70 6.92
CA ALA A 168 3.54 3.60 7.53
C ALA A 168 3.25 5.03 7.07
N THR A 169 2.77 5.87 7.97
CA THR A 169 2.42 7.27 7.70
C THR A 169 3.52 8.19 8.22
N VAL A 170 4.19 8.87 7.30
CA VAL A 170 5.27 9.82 7.56
C VAL A 170 4.74 11.25 7.45
N TRP A 171 4.88 12.00 8.52
CA TRP A 171 4.55 13.42 8.59
C TRP A 171 5.83 14.24 8.66
N GLY A 172 6.00 15.17 7.73
CA GLY A 172 7.18 16.02 7.68
C GLY A 172 6.90 17.38 7.07
N TYR A 173 7.91 18.24 7.10
CA TYR A 173 7.83 19.55 6.47
C TYR A 173 7.89 19.43 4.94
N SER A 174 7.18 20.30 4.23
CA SER A 174 7.22 20.43 2.78
C SER A 174 8.44 21.25 2.33
N LYS A 175 8.80 21.22 1.03
CA LYS A 175 9.87 22.09 0.49
C LYS A 175 9.60 23.58 0.66
N LYS A 176 8.34 23.96 0.91
CA LYS A 176 7.91 25.36 1.08
C LYS A 176 8.06 25.85 2.52
N ALA A 177 8.37 24.95 3.47
CA ALA A 177 8.61 25.33 4.85
C ALA A 177 9.89 26.17 4.98
N ASP A 178 9.93 27.04 6.00
CA ASP A 178 11.15 27.75 6.38
C ASP A 178 12.25 26.73 6.69
N PRO A 179 13.41 26.75 5.99
CA PRO A 179 14.51 25.85 6.24
C PRO A 179 14.97 25.80 7.70
N LYS A 180 14.83 26.92 8.44
CA LYS A 180 15.20 27.00 9.86
C LYS A 180 14.24 26.27 10.80
N ALA A 181 13.03 25.95 10.33
CA ALA A 181 11.99 25.27 11.09
C ALA A 181 11.86 23.78 10.76
N ILE A 182 12.57 23.29 9.74
CA ILE A 182 12.49 21.89 9.29
C ILE A 182 13.04 20.96 10.38
N LYS A 183 12.20 20.02 10.83
CA LYS A 183 12.57 18.90 11.70
C LYS A 183 12.55 17.59 10.92
N ILE A 184 13.21 16.59 11.49
CA ILE A 184 13.14 15.21 11.00
C ILE A 184 11.66 14.77 10.98
N PRO A 185 11.18 14.16 9.88
CA PRO A 185 9.82 13.65 9.79
C PRO A 185 9.55 12.59 10.85
N LYS A 186 8.29 12.46 11.27
CA LYS A 186 7.84 11.42 12.19
C LYS A 186 7.10 10.32 11.44
N VAL A 187 7.37 9.07 11.79
CA VAL A 187 6.67 7.90 11.25
C VAL A 187 5.70 7.38 12.30
N SER A 188 4.52 6.97 11.85
CA SER A 188 3.54 6.22 12.62
C SER A 188 3.14 4.97 11.85
N PHE A 189 2.93 3.87 12.56
CA PHE A 189 2.60 2.57 11.97
C PHE A 189 1.22 2.14 12.39
N ALA A 190 0.42 1.69 11.42
CA ALA A 190 -0.86 1.05 11.65
C ALA A 190 -0.90 -0.29 10.91
N CYS A 191 -1.30 -1.36 11.60
CA CYS A 191 -1.49 -2.67 11.01
C CYS A 191 -2.97 -3.04 10.99
N LEU A 192 -3.43 -3.51 9.84
CA LEU A 192 -4.83 -3.80 9.57
C LEU A 192 -4.93 -5.16 8.87
N SER A 193 -5.90 -5.97 9.25
CA SER A 193 -6.24 -7.20 8.54
C SER A 193 -7.65 -7.07 7.98
N LEU A 194 -7.91 -7.79 6.89
CA LEU A 194 -9.24 -7.89 6.32
C LEU A 194 -9.90 -9.22 6.70
N GLY A 195 -11.23 -9.25 6.64
CA GLY A 195 -12.01 -10.48 6.74
C GLY A 195 -12.06 -11.11 8.13
N ALA A 196 -12.57 -12.34 8.18
CA ALA A 196 -12.55 -13.19 9.37
C ALA A 196 -11.13 -13.65 9.71
N SER A 197 -10.98 -14.46 10.77
CA SER A 197 -9.73 -15.13 11.14
C SER A 197 -9.07 -15.84 9.95
N TYR A 198 -7.74 -16.06 10.03
CA TYR A 198 -6.95 -16.70 8.96
C TYR A 198 -7.64 -17.90 8.31
N VAL A 199 -7.71 -17.90 6.98
CA VAL A 199 -8.33 -18.97 6.17
C VAL A 199 -7.23 -19.68 5.39
N LEU A 200 -7.03 -20.99 5.61
CA LEU A 200 -6.06 -21.73 4.81
C LEU A 200 -6.47 -21.72 3.33
N PRO A 201 -5.64 -21.21 2.40
CA PRO A 201 -5.99 -21.23 0.99
C PRO A 201 -6.13 -22.69 0.50
N PRO A 202 -7.12 -23.00 -0.35
CA PRO A 202 -7.17 -24.28 -1.04
C PRO A 202 -5.86 -24.57 -1.79
N PRO A 203 -5.51 -25.86 -1.98
CA PRO A 203 -4.37 -26.24 -2.81
C PRO A 203 -4.46 -25.59 -4.20
N PRO A 204 -3.32 -25.28 -4.85
CA PRO A 204 -3.34 -24.87 -6.24
C PRO A 204 -4.06 -25.91 -7.09
N PRO A 205 -4.88 -25.50 -8.08
CA PRO A 205 -5.37 -26.45 -9.06
C PRO A 205 -4.16 -27.14 -9.73
N PRO A 206 -4.27 -28.43 -10.07
CA PRO A 206 -3.22 -29.12 -10.78
C PRO A 206 -2.90 -28.37 -12.08
N PRO A 207 -1.63 -28.34 -12.52
CA PRO A 207 -1.27 -27.69 -13.77
C PRO A 207 -2.11 -28.32 -14.88
N THR A 208 -2.98 -27.53 -15.48
CA THR A 208 -3.73 -27.96 -16.65
C THR A 208 -2.70 -28.17 -17.76
N ASN A 209 -2.54 -29.41 -18.22
CA ASN A 209 -1.83 -29.71 -19.47
C ASN A 209 -2.67 -29.21 -20.65
N THR A 210 -2.94 -27.91 -20.70
CA THR A 210 -3.30 -27.26 -21.94
C THR A 210 -2.03 -27.12 -22.73
N THR A 211 -1.93 -27.88 -23.82
CA THR A 211 -1.01 -27.62 -24.93
C THR A 211 -1.38 -26.28 -25.56
N THR A 212 -1.19 -25.19 -24.82
CA THR A 212 -1.19 -23.84 -25.36
C THR A 212 0.23 -23.59 -25.80
N THR A 213 0.43 -23.30 -27.08
CA THR A 213 1.72 -22.93 -27.64
C THR A 213 2.21 -21.63 -26.98
N TYR A 214 2.79 -21.71 -25.79
CA TYR A 214 3.52 -20.61 -25.20
C TYR A 214 4.79 -20.45 -26.03
N ARG A 215 4.84 -19.45 -26.91
CA ARG A 215 6.12 -18.91 -27.34
C ARG A 215 6.76 -18.30 -26.09
N ARG A 216 7.68 -19.05 -25.51
CA ARG A 216 8.56 -18.61 -24.42
C ARG A 216 9.22 -17.30 -24.88
N LEU A 217 8.90 -16.19 -24.21
CA LEU A 217 9.65 -14.95 -24.39
C LEU A 217 10.97 -15.15 -23.63
N VAL A 218 12.00 -15.60 -24.35
CA VAL A 218 13.38 -15.52 -23.88
C VAL A 218 13.81 -14.09 -24.17
N LEU A 219 13.99 -13.28 -23.13
CA LEU A 219 14.81 -12.08 -23.22
C LEU A 219 16.23 -12.58 -23.55
N VAL A 220 16.63 -12.42 -24.79
CA VAL A 220 18.04 -12.50 -25.18
C VAL A 220 18.55 -11.08 -25.07
N ASP A 221 19.31 -10.81 -24.01
CA ASP A 221 20.08 -9.58 -23.89
C ASP A 221 21.10 -9.55 -25.04
N GLY A 222 20.96 -8.55 -25.92
CA GLY A 222 21.95 -8.21 -26.93
C GLY A 222 22.80 -7.05 -26.41
N VAL A 223 24.11 -7.27 -26.44
CA VAL A 223 25.20 -6.31 -26.18
C VAL A 223 25.09 -5.06 -27.05
#